data_AF-A0A7T5RE33-F1
#
_entry.id   AF-A0A7T5RE33-F1
#
_cell.length_a   1.000
_cell.length_b   1.000
_cell.length_c   1.000
_cell.angle_alpha   90.00
_cell.angle_beta   90.00
_cell.angle_gamma   90.00
#
_symmetry.space_group_name_H-M   'P 1'
#
loop_
_entity.id
_entity.type
_entity.pdbx_description
1 polymer ?
#
loop_
_entity_poly.entity_id
_entity_poly.type
_entity_poly.pdbx_seq_one_letter_code
_entity_poly.pdbx_strand_id
1 'polypeptide(L)'
;MIDYKILISAFLYGIVFESFGAGPFGFYLVPLMVAAALLSALPFTTRLANLAVAWISGAALMLFLTIFLGGGVLPSAKALTHIAAYLSPFLIIAGIFYGAEG
;
A
#
# COMPACT_ATOMS: atom_id res chain seq x y z
N MET A 1 -12.61 14.86 -4.02
CA MET A 1 -11.35 15.47 -3.51
C MET A 1 -10.56 14.48 -2.68
N ILE A 2 -11.24 13.66 -1.87
CA ILE A 2 -10.64 12.57 -1.10
C ILE A 2 -9.75 11.62 -1.92
N ASP A 3 -10.19 11.17 -3.10
CA ASP A 3 -9.42 10.22 -3.92
C ASP A 3 -8.06 10.80 -4.35
N TYR A 4 -8.04 12.08 -4.72
CA TYR A 4 -6.82 12.80 -5.05
C TYR A 4 -5.90 12.94 -3.84
N LYS A 5 -6.44 13.24 -2.65
CA LYS A 5 -5.66 13.32 -1.39
C LYS A 5 -5.04 11.97 -1.03
N ILE A 6 -5.78 10.88 -1.18
CA ILE A 6 -5.28 9.52 -0.92
C ILE A 6 -4.20 9.14 -1.94
N LEU A 7 -4.43 9.39 -3.24
CA LEU A 7 -3.47 9.11 -4.30
C LEU A 7 -2.16 9.90 -4.14
N ILE A 8 -2.24 11.20 -3.86
CA ILE A 8 -1.02 12.03 -3.70
C ILE A 8 -0.26 11.63 -2.43
N SER A 9 -0.96 11.33 -1.33
CA SER A 9 -0.30 10.85 -0.11
C SER A 9 0.35 9.48 -0.32
N ALA A 10 -0.31 8.55 -1.02
CA ALA A 10 0.27 7.26 -1.41
C ALA A 10 1.53 7.45 -2.26
N PHE A 11 1.48 8.35 -3.24
CA PHE A 11 2.61 8.66 -4.12
C PHE A 11 3.80 9.24 -3.34
N LEU A 12 3.58 10.27 -2.53
CA LEU A 12 4.64 10.91 -1.74
C LEU A 12 5.26 9.93 -0.74
N TYR A 13 4.42 9.17 -0.03
CA TYR A 13 4.88 8.16 0.91
C TYR A 13 5.68 7.06 0.19
N GLY A 14 5.21 6.60 -0.96
CA GLY A 14 5.92 5.62 -1.79
C GLY A 14 7.29 6.11 -2.27
N ILE A 15 7.37 7.34 -2.80
CA ILE A 15 8.63 7.93 -3.25
C ILE A 15 9.63 8.07 -2.10
N VAL A 16 9.19 8.48 -0.91
CA VAL A 16 10.08 8.56 0.26
C VAL A 16 10.69 7.20 0.56
N PHE A 17 9.91 6.12 0.49
CA PHE A 17 10.44 4.78 0.74
C PHE A 17 11.34 4.25 -0.36
N GLU A 18 11.03 4.53 -1.63
CA GLU A 18 11.93 4.25 -2.75
C GLU A 18 13.30 4.94 -2.56
N SER A 19 13.31 6.16 -2.04
CA SER A 19 14.55 6.93 -1.85
C SER A 19 15.53 6.33 -0.84
N PHE A 20 15.07 5.45 0.05
CA PHE A 20 15.94 4.73 0.99
C PHE A 20 16.70 3.56 0.34
N GLY A 21 16.39 3.19 -0.91
CA GLY A 21 17.17 2.22 -1.69
C GLY A 21 17.14 0.78 -1.15
N ALA A 22 16.15 0.44 -0.33
CA ALA A 22 16.05 -0.89 0.29
C ALA A 22 15.57 -2.01 -0.67
N GLY A 23 15.16 -1.65 -1.89
CA GLY A 23 14.73 -2.58 -2.93
C GLY A 23 14.82 -1.95 -4.34
N PRO A 24 14.52 -2.72 -5.39
CA PRO A 24 14.45 -2.20 -6.76
C PRO A 24 13.37 -1.12 -6.90
N PHE A 25 13.59 -0.20 -7.85
CA PHE A 25 12.63 0.87 -8.13
C PHE A 25 11.23 0.33 -8.41
N GLY A 26 10.25 0.85 -7.68
CA GLY A 26 8.84 0.49 -7.79
C GLY A 26 8.37 -0.57 -6.79
N PHE A 27 9.28 -1.18 -6.01
CA PHE A 27 8.94 -2.16 -4.98
C PHE A 27 8.03 -1.60 -3.88
N TYR A 28 8.20 -0.32 -3.56
CA TYR A 28 7.44 0.39 -2.54
C TYR A 28 6.30 1.20 -3.18
N LEU A 29 6.61 1.95 -4.23
CA LEU A 29 5.67 2.90 -4.83
C LEU A 29 4.49 2.19 -5.51
N VAL A 30 4.74 1.15 -6.31
CA VAL A 30 3.68 0.52 -7.12
C VAL A 30 2.59 -0.11 -6.24
N PRO A 31 2.91 -0.90 -5.21
CA PRO A 31 1.90 -1.47 -4.33
C PRO A 31 1.04 -0.45 -3.59
N LEU A 32 1.62 0.69 -3.18
CA LEU A 32 0.86 1.79 -2.60
C LEU A 32 -0.09 2.44 -3.60
N MET A 33 0.39 2.72 -4.80
CA MET A 33 -0.43 3.34 -5.84
C MET A 33 -1.59 2.43 -6.24
N VAL A 34 -1.36 1.12 -6.32
CA VAL A 34 -2.41 0.13 -6.57
C VAL A 34 -3.41 0.09 -5.41
N ALA A 35 -2.94 0.04 -4.16
CA ALA A 35 -3.82 0.07 -3.00
C ALA A 35 -4.70 1.34 -2.97
N ALA A 36 -4.09 2.50 -3.21
CA ALA A 36 -4.80 3.79 -3.27
C ALA A 36 -5.81 3.88 -4.41
N ALA A 37 -5.43 3.43 -5.62
CA ALA A 37 -6.34 3.42 -6.77
C ALA A 37 -7.51 2.46 -6.54
N LEU A 38 -7.27 1.26 -6.01
CA LEU A 38 -8.33 0.31 -5.67
C LEU A 38 -9.26 0.89 -4.61
N LEU A 39 -8.72 1.55 -3.58
CA LEU A 39 -9.53 2.15 -2.54
C LEU A 39 -10.57 3.14 -3.08
N SER A 40 -10.24 3.89 -4.14
CA SER A 40 -11.17 4.80 -4.83
C SER A 40 -12.22 4.10 -5.71
N ALA A 41 -11.98 2.85 -6.09
CA ALA A 41 -12.83 2.08 -7.00
C ALA A 41 -13.70 1.01 -6.30
N LEU A 42 -13.43 0.71 -5.03
CA LEU A 42 -14.12 -0.37 -4.31
C LEU A 42 -15.57 0.02 -3.97
N PRO A 43 -16.56 -0.86 -4.24
CA PRO A 43 -17.97 -0.52 -4.11
C PRO A 43 -18.54 -0.79 -2.71
N PHE A 44 -17.73 -1.17 -1.71
CA PHE A 44 -18.28 -1.53 -0.41
C PHE A 44 -18.81 -0.30 0.33
N THR A 45 -20.02 -0.43 0.89
CA THR A 45 -20.63 0.58 1.75
C THR A 45 -19.85 0.76 3.06
N THR A 46 -19.28 -0.33 3.58
CA THR A 46 -18.45 -0.31 4.79
C THR A 46 -17.04 0.16 4.48
N ARG A 47 -16.68 1.38 4.93
CA ARG A 47 -15.35 1.98 4.71
C ARG A 47 -14.20 1.09 5.20
N LEU A 48 -14.39 0.40 6.32
CA LEU A 48 -13.40 -0.54 6.86
C LEU A 48 -13.12 -1.70 5.89
N ALA A 49 -14.14 -2.18 5.17
CA ALA A 49 -13.97 -3.22 4.17
C ALA A 49 -13.15 -2.71 2.98
N ASN A 50 -13.42 -1.49 2.50
CA ASN A 50 -12.61 -0.86 1.44
C ASN A 50 -11.13 -0.74 1.85
N LEU A 51 -10.86 -0.25 3.07
CA LEU A 51 -9.50 -0.13 3.61
C LEU A 51 -8.80 -1.49 3.74
N ALA A 52 -9.50 -2.49 4.27
CA ALA A 52 -8.95 -3.84 4.42
C ALA A 52 -8.60 -4.47 3.06
N VAL A 53 -9.49 -4.35 2.07
CA VAL A 53 -9.24 -4.89 0.73
C VAL A 53 -8.09 -4.16 0.05
N ALA A 54 -8.04 -2.83 0.12
CA ALA A 54 -6.91 -2.05 -0.41
C ALA A 54 -5.57 -2.47 0.22
N TRP A 55 -5.54 -2.68 1.54
CA TRP A 55 -4.35 -3.17 2.24
C TRP A 55 -3.95 -4.56 1.77
N ILE A 56 -4.90 -5.50 1.71
CA ILE A 56 -4.65 -6.89 1.26
C ILE A 56 -4.10 -6.88 -0.17
N SER A 57 -4.66 -6.08 -1.06
CA SER A 57 -4.18 -5.96 -2.45
C SER A 57 -2.77 -5.39 -2.54
N GLY A 58 -2.46 -4.34 -1.79
CA GLY A 58 -1.10 -3.79 -1.71
C GLY A 58 -0.11 -4.81 -1.14
N ALA A 59 -0.48 -5.51 -0.06
CA ALA A 59 0.37 -6.51 0.58
C ALA A 59 0.61 -7.72 -0.32
N ALA A 60 -0.44 -8.19 -1.00
CA ALA A 60 -0.34 -9.27 -1.97
C ALA A 60 0.60 -8.89 -3.12
N LEU A 61 0.54 -7.66 -3.62
CA LEU A 61 1.45 -7.21 -4.68
C LEU A 61 2.90 -7.13 -4.21
N MET A 62 3.16 -6.57 -3.01
CA MET A 62 4.52 -6.58 -2.45
C MET A 62 5.04 -7.99 -2.20
N LEU A 63 4.20 -8.90 -1.71
CA LEU A 63 4.56 -10.31 -1.51
C LEU A 63 4.91 -10.97 -2.84
N PHE A 64 4.08 -10.78 -3.86
CA PHE A 64 4.35 -11.26 -5.21
C PHE A 64 5.68 -10.74 -5.74
N LEU A 65 5.93 -9.42 -5.63
CA LEU A 65 7.19 -8.81 -6.06
C LEU A 65 8.38 -9.36 -5.27
N THR A 66 8.24 -9.58 -3.96
CA THR A 66 9.29 -10.14 -3.10
C THR A 66 9.67 -11.55 -3.56
N ILE A 67 8.67 -12.40 -3.85
CA ILE A 67 8.90 -13.76 -4.34
C ILE A 67 9.51 -13.74 -5.74
N PHE A 68 8.97 -12.90 -6.64
CA PHE A 68 9.42 -12.80 -8.02
C PHE A 68 10.87 -12.33 -8.11
N LEU A 69 11.22 -11.25 -7.42
CA LEU A 69 12.58 -10.70 -7.37
C LEU A 69 13.55 -11.61 -6.61
N GLY A 70 13.04 -12.39 -5.65
CA GLY A 70 13.80 -13.41 -4.92
C GLY A 70 13.97 -14.74 -5.66
N GLY A 71 13.57 -14.84 -6.93
CA GLY A 71 13.73 -16.06 -7.73
C GLY A 71 12.83 -17.23 -7.28
N GLY A 72 11.66 -16.93 -6.69
CA GLY A 72 10.70 -17.94 -6.22
C GLY A 72 10.92 -18.39 -4.77
N VAL A 73 11.91 -17.83 -4.05
CA VAL A 73 12.15 -18.13 -2.64
C VAL A 73 11.08 -17.47 -1.77
N LEU A 74 10.59 -18.21 -0.77
CA LEU A 74 9.62 -17.69 0.19
C LEU A 74 10.18 -16.49 0.99
N PRO A 75 9.40 -15.43 1.23
CA PRO A 75 9.87 -14.27 1.98
C PRO A 75 10.21 -14.65 3.43
N SER A 76 11.33 -14.13 3.93
CA SER A 76 11.68 -14.27 5.35
C SER A 76 10.68 -13.54 6.25
N ALA A 77 10.58 -13.94 7.52
CA ALA A 77 9.77 -13.23 8.51
C ALA A 77 10.11 -11.73 8.61
N LYS A 78 11.38 -11.37 8.42
CA LYS A 78 11.82 -9.96 8.35
C LYS A 78 11.17 -9.21 7.19
N ALA A 79 11.12 -9.82 6.01
CA ALA A 79 10.48 -9.24 4.83
C ALA A 79 8.96 -9.10 5.04
N LEU A 80 8.32 -10.12 5.62
CA LEU A 80 6.89 -10.08 5.94
C LEU A 80 6.54 -8.93 6.91
N THR A 81 7.31 -8.78 7.98
CA THR A 81 7.14 -7.68 8.94
C THR A 81 7.35 -6.33 8.27
N HIS A 82 8.33 -6.21 7.36
CA HIS A 82 8.58 -4.98 6.62
C HIS A 82 7.40 -4.61 5.72
N ILE A 83 6.82 -5.57 4.99
CA ILE A 83 5.63 -5.35 4.14
C ILE A 83 4.45 -4.86 4.99
N ALA A 84 4.18 -5.52 6.12
CA ALA A 84 3.10 -5.13 7.01
C ALA A 84 3.32 -3.73 7.61
N ALA A 85 4.54 -3.45 8.10
CA ALA A 85 4.89 -2.17 8.70
C ALA A 85 4.87 -1.02 7.70
N TYR A 86 5.17 -1.30 6.42
CA TYR A 86 5.15 -0.28 5.37
C TYR A 86 3.72 0.10 4.95
N LEU A 87 2.83 -0.88 4.76
CA LEU A 87 1.46 -0.64 4.29
C LEU A 87 0.51 -0.16 5.39
N SER A 88 0.77 -0.46 6.65
CA SER A 88 -0.12 -0.09 7.77
C SER A 88 -0.23 1.44 8.00
N PRO A 89 0.85 2.24 7.93
CA PRO A 89 0.77 3.70 7.99
C PRO A 89 -0.08 4.32 6.88
N PHE A 90 -0.06 3.73 5.68
CA PHE A 90 -0.94 4.18 4.60
C PHE A 90 -2.43 4.04 4.96
N LEU A 91 -2.82 3.00 5.70
CA LEU A 91 -4.20 2.86 6.19
C LEU A 91 -4.59 3.94 7.17
N ILE A 92 -3.66 4.37 8.02
CA ILE A 92 -3.91 5.46 8.97
C ILE A 92 -4.15 6.76 8.20
N ILE A 93 -3.30 7.06 7.21
CA ILE A 93 -3.42 8.25 6.36
C ILE A 93 -4.76 8.23 5.59
N ALA A 94 -5.06 7.11 4.93
CA ALA A 94 -6.32 6.95 4.18
C ALA A 94 -7.55 7.03 5.11
N GLY A 95 -7.47 6.43 6.30
CA GLY A 95 -8.51 6.47 7.32
C GLY A 95 -8.79 7.90 7.81
N ILE A 96 -7.75 8.71 8.03
CA ILE A 96 -7.89 10.13 8.40
C ILE A 96 -8.65 10.91 7.33
N PHE A 97 -8.28 10.74 6.05
CA PHE A 97 -8.98 11.44 4.97
C PHE A 97 -10.45 11.00 4.85
N TYR A 98 -10.76 9.72 5.04
CA TYR A 98 -12.15 9.25 5.11
C TYR A 98 -12.92 9.78 6.32
N GLY A 99 -12.27 9.96 7.46
CA GLY A 99 -12.91 10.50 8.67
C GLY A 99 -13.18 12.01 8.60
N ALA A 100 -12.35 12.76 7.87
CA ALA A 100 -12.44 14.22 7.80
C ALA A 100 -13.51 14.76 6.83
N GLU A 101 -13.97 13.94 5.88
CA GLU A 101 -14.97 14.32 4.86
C GLU A 101 -16.30 13.56 5.03
N GLY A 102 -16.51 12.92 6.19
CA GLY A 102 -17.69 12.11 6.52
C GLY A 102 -18.70 12.80 7.41
#